data_AF-H3DJY4-F1
#
_entry.id   AF-H3DJY4-F1
#
_cell.length_a   1.000
_cell.length_b   1.000
_cell.length_c   1.000
_cell.angle_alpha   90.00
_cell.angle_beta   90.00
_cell.angle_gamma   90.00
#
_symmetry.space_group_name_H-M   'P 1'
#
loop_
_entity.id
_entity.type
_entity.pdbx_description
1 polymer ?
#
loop_
_entity_poly.entity_id
_entity_poly.type
_entity_poly.pdbx_seq_one_letter_code
_entity_poly.pdbx_strand_id
1 'polypeptide(L)'
;KGLTASEVVLGFLEEPKQWRLLPDQFPSKVGGRPAWLGQRALPSLPELECEMCRLPMAFLLQVYAPISGQERSFHRTLFVFCCKTHECYTFMFLSVFRSQLPRRNDFYSFHPPPEEEPIGDTAPDHSALPSGVKLCWVCGCPGNKACSRCHAVTYCGKHHQTLHWKHTHKKECSSSDATTVKTSPFLFPEFELVPEEHLFESKRNQPVLKFDFYFFSFPAALEETDLEEMAMHETEDNKVFQRFKKKTAPEPHQVVRYSRGGSPLWVSSQHVPSDKDIPPCTCGAARSFEFQVMPQLLNSLSVDATEGGVDWGTLAVYTCSGSCNQGDGYSPEFVWKQDFISEQ
;
A
#
# COMPACT_ATOMS: atom_id res chain seq x y z
N LYS A 1 26.17 24.07 -7.63
CA LYS A 1 25.83 22.82 -8.38
C LYS A 1 24.33 22.64 -8.20
N GLY A 2 23.55 22.81 -9.26
CA GLY A 2 22.08 22.84 -9.18
C GLY A 2 21.54 21.52 -8.63
N LEU A 3 20.58 21.61 -7.70
CA LEU A 3 19.78 20.47 -7.30
C LEU A 3 19.01 20.01 -8.54
N THR A 4 19.42 18.89 -9.12
CA THR A 4 18.54 18.15 -10.04
C THR A 4 17.29 17.82 -9.25
N ALA A 5 16.15 18.39 -9.64
CA ALA A 5 14.87 18.00 -9.05
C ALA A 5 14.76 16.47 -9.17
N SER A 6 14.56 15.80 -8.04
CA SER A 6 14.35 14.35 -8.03
C SER A 6 13.18 14.03 -8.96
N GLU A 7 13.39 13.11 -9.89
CA GLU A 7 12.36 12.64 -10.80
C GLU A 7 11.21 12.02 -9.99
N VAL A 8 9.98 12.27 -10.42
CA VAL A 8 8.78 11.75 -9.75
C VAL A 8 8.14 10.74 -10.67
N VAL A 9 8.10 9.49 -10.24
CA VAL A 9 7.43 8.41 -10.96
C VAL A 9 6.01 8.26 -10.43
N LEU A 10 5.03 8.34 -11.32
CA LEU A 10 3.62 8.16 -10.98
C LEU A 10 3.24 6.68 -11.03
N GLY A 11 2.44 6.24 -10.06
CA GLY A 11 1.91 4.89 -9.96
C GLY A 11 0.41 4.84 -10.18
N PHE A 12 -0.05 3.86 -10.94
CA PHE A 12 -1.44 3.66 -11.35
C PHE A 12 -1.90 2.22 -11.06
N LEU A 13 -3.20 2.03 -10.93
CA LEU A 13 -3.79 0.70 -10.70
C LEU A 13 -4.17 0.05 -12.03
N GLU A 14 -3.78 -1.21 -12.17
CA GLU A 14 -4.17 -2.09 -13.27
C GLU A 14 -4.84 -3.36 -12.72
N GLU A 15 -5.60 -4.04 -13.57
CA GLU A 15 -6.23 -5.32 -13.20
C GLU A 15 -5.17 -6.36 -12.82
N PRO A 16 -5.37 -7.09 -11.72
CA PRO A 16 -4.36 -7.98 -11.19
C PRO A 16 -4.19 -9.23 -12.08
N LYS A 17 -3.00 -9.39 -12.67
CA LYS A 17 -2.55 -10.70 -13.16
C LYS A 17 -2.00 -11.50 -11.98
N GLN A 18 -2.77 -12.46 -11.47
CA GLN A 18 -2.47 -13.17 -10.22
C GLN A 18 -1.05 -13.73 -10.14
N TRP A 19 -0.53 -14.27 -11.24
CA TRP A 19 0.84 -14.80 -11.30
C TRP A 19 1.91 -13.73 -11.15
N ARG A 20 1.66 -12.47 -11.54
CA ARG A 20 2.56 -11.32 -11.35
C ARG A 20 2.60 -10.80 -9.93
N LEU A 21 1.59 -11.12 -9.12
CA LEU A 21 1.48 -10.66 -7.74
C LEU A 21 2.11 -11.62 -6.73
N LEU A 22 2.85 -12.62 -7.23
CA LEU A 22 3.56 -13.60 -6.41
C LEU A 22 4.88 -13.03 -5.88
N PRO A 23 5.36 -13.49 -4.70
CA PRO A 23 6.56 -12.94 -4.08
C PRO A 23 7.83 -12.98 -4.94
N ASP A 24 7.97 -13.97 -5.83
CA ASP A 24 9.11 -14.16 -6.73
C ASP A 24 9.09 -13.23 -7.95
N GLN A 25 7.95 -12.58 -8.21
CA GLN A 25 7.80 -11.52 -9.21
C GLN A 25 8.08 -10.12 -8.64
N PHE A 26 8.34 -10.02 -7.33
CA PHE A 26 8.66 -8.76 -6.63
C PHE A 26 7.64 -7.62 -6.90
N PRO A 27 6.33 -7.85 -6.66
CA PRO A 27 5.31 -6.93 -7.12
C PRO A 27 5.29 -5.62 -6.34
N SER A 28 4.96 -4.56 -7.05
CA SER A 28 4.27 -3.39 -6.50
C SER A 28 2.77 -3.63 -6.65
N LYS A 29 2.01 -3.53 -5.56
CA LYS A 29 0.57 -3.87 -5.56
C LYS A 29 -0.19 -3.19 -4.44
N VAL A 30 -1.51 -3.12 -4.63
CA VAL A 30 -2.48 -2.67 -3.61
C VAL A 30 -3.34 -3.85 -3.20
N GLY A 31 -3.67 -3.92 -1.91
CA GLY A 31 -4.63 -4.86 -1.35
C GLY A 31 -4.28 -6.35 -1.53
N GLY A 32 -5.28 -7.20 -1.33
CA GLY A 32 -5.06 -8.64 -1.22
C GLY A 32 -4.15 -8.99 -0.03
N ARG A 33 -3.36 -10.05 -0.19
CA ARG A 33 -2.36 -10.46 0.83
C ARG A 33 -0.98 -9.88 0.53
N PRO A 34 -0.14 -9.64 1.56
CA PRO A 34 1.25 -9.23 1.34
C PRO A 34 2.01 -10.29 0.55
N ALA A 35 2.76 -9.87 -0.46
CA ALA A 35 3.77 -10.70 -1.11
C ALA A 35 5.10 -10.49 -0.37
N TRP A 36 5.30 -11.26 0.69
CA TRP A 36 6.44 -11.13 1.61
C TRP A 36 7.79 -11.39 0.90
N LEU A 37 8.70 -10.41 0.99
CA LEU A 37 10.05 -10.51 0.44
C LEU A 37 10.96 -11.46 1.26
N GLY A 38 11.23 -11.14 2.52
CA GLY A 38 11.95 -12.03 3.43
C GLY A 38 11.00 -13.11 3.96
N GLN A 39 11.34 -14.39 3.83
CA GLN A 39 10.39 -15.47 4.14
C GLN A 39 10.51 -16.04 5.56
N ARG A 40 11.47 -15.62 6.39
CA ARG A 40 11.69 -16.21 7.73
C ARG A 40 11.36 -15.27 8.88
N ALA A 41 11.83 -14.02 8.81
CA ALA A 41 11.76 -13.06 9.91
C ALA A 41 10.64 -12.03 9.69
N LEU A 42 9.43 -12.51 9.36
CA LEU A 42 8.27 -11.64 9.14
C LEU A 42 7.90 -10.86 10.41
N PRO A 43 7.28 -9.67 10.29
CA PRO A 43 6.80 -8.92 11.44
C PRO A 43 5.85 -9.77 12.28
N SER A 44 6.06 -9.75 13.59
CA SER A 44 5.24 -10.49 14.54
C SER A 44 3.83 -9.90 14.65
N LEU A 45 2.89 -10.67 15.21
CA LEU A 45 1.52 -10.18 15.39
C LEU A 45 1.46 -8.85 16.17
N PRO A 46 2.17 -8.66 17.31
CA PRO A 46 2.13 -7.39 18.03
C PRO A 46 2.61 -6.18 17.21
N GLU A 47 3.50 -6.38 16.23
CA GLU A 47 3.97 -5.34 15.29
C GLU A 47 2.95 -5.09 14.17
N LEU A 48 2.06 -6.04 13.90
CA LEU A 48 0.99 -5.96 12.89
C LEU A 48 -0.38 -5.71 13.51
N GLU A 49 -0.43 -5.29 14.78
CA GLU A 49 -1.65 -4.85 15.47
C GLU A 49 -1.70 -3.32 15.52
N CYS A 50 -2.89 -2.76 15.39
CA CYS A 50 -3.09 -1.32 15.60
C CYS A 50 -2.76 -0.96 17.06
N GLU A 51 -2.00 0.11 17.27
CA GLU A 51 -1.60 0.55 18.60
C GLU A 51 -2.80 0.95 19.48
N MET A 52 -3.88 1.43 18.86
CA MET A 52 -5.10 1.89 19.56
C MET A 52 -6.03 0.74 19.93
N CYS A 53 -6.53 -0.01 18.95
CA CYS A 53 -7.55 -1.05 19.20
C CYS A 53 -6.97 -2.46 19.42
N ARG A 54 -5.65 -2.64 19.21
CA ARG A 54 -4.95 -3.93 19.29
C ARG A 54 -5.51 -5.01 18.37
N LEU A 55 -6.29 -4.64 17.35
CA LEU A 55 -6.74 -5.56 16.31
C LEU A 55 -5.69 -5.67 15.19
N PRO A 56 -5.61 -6.82 14.51
CA PRO A 56 -4.71 -6.98 13.37
C PRO A 56 -5.00 -5.94 12.29
N MET A 57 -3.94 -5.35 11.73
CA MET A 57 -4.04 -4.42 10.60
C MET A 57 -4.20 -5.18 9.28
N ALA A 58 -4.86 -4.53 8.33
CA ALA A 58 -5.01 -4.98 6.96
C ALA A 58 -3.83 -4.50 6.11
N PHE A 59 -3.40 -5.33 5.17
CA PHE A 59 -2.39 -4.97 4.18
C PHE A 59 -2.97 -3.95 3.19
N LEU A 60 -2.40 -2.75 3.13
CA LEU A 60 -2.86 -1.68 2.25
C LEU A 60 -2.18 -1.78 0.89
N LEU A 61 -0.84 -1.74 0.86
CA LEU A 61 -0.05 -1.80 -0.37
C LEU A 61 1.40 -2.20 -0.10
N GLN A 62 2.10 -2.57 -1.17
CA GLN A 62 3.55 -2.67 -1.18
C GLN A 62 4.15 -2.05 -2.44
N VAL A 63 5.36 -1.52 -2.31
CA VAL A 63 6.14 -0.93 -3.40
C VAL A 63 7.51 -1.60 -3.46
N TYR A 64 7.83 -2.20 -4.61
CA TYR A 64 9.18 -2.67 -4.91
C TYR A 64 10.06 -1.47 -5.32
N ALA A 65 11.08 -1.21 -4.52
CA ALA A 65 11.87 0.02 -4.54
C ALA A 65 13.37 -0.30 -4.32
N PRO A 66 14.02 -1.01 -5.28
CA PRO A 66 15.44 -1.32 -5.20
C PRO A 66 16.31 -0.06 -5.22
N ILE A 67 17.52 -0.14 -4.66
CA ILE A 67 18.47 0.98 -4.65
C ILE A 67 19.67 0.62 -5.50
N SER A 68 19.82 1.30 -6.64
CA SER A 68 20.95 1.14 -7.56
C SER A 68 22.29 1.35 -6.84
N GLY A 69 23.23 0.43 -7.06
CA GLY A 69 24.57 0.48 -6.46
C GLY A 69 24.65 0.01 -5.00
N GLN A 70 23.55 -0.41 -4.38
CA GLN A 70 23.55 -0.94 -3.01
C GLN A 70 23.20 -2.43 -3.01
N GLU A 71 24.21 -3.30 -2.90
CA GLU A 71 24.04 -4.75 -3.06
C GLU A 71 22.97 -5.37 -2.16
N ARG A 72 22.85 -4.89 -0.91
CA ARG A 72 21.92 -5.43 0.10
C ARG A 72 20.46 -5.02 -0.10
N SER A 73 20.22 -4.02 -0.92
CA SER A 73 18.89 -3.52 -1.30
C SER A 73 18.64 -3.74 -2.79
N PHE A 74 19.28 -4.77 -3.36
CA PHE A 74 19.02 -5.25 -4.71
C PHE A 74 17.54 -5.61 -4.87
N HIS A 75 17.00 -6.37 -3.91
CA HIS A 75 15.56 -6.46 -3.71
C HIS A 75 15.22 -5.64 -2.48
N ARG A 76 14.28 -4.72 -2.60
CA ARG A 76 13.83 -3.90 -1.48
C ARG A 76 12.36 -3.60 -1.65
N THR A 77 11.58 -3.92 -0.64
CA THR A 77 10.12 -3.75 -0.68
C THR A 77 9.66 -3.02 0.56
N LEU A 78 8.78 -2.05 0.36
CA LEU A 78 8.11 -1.30 1.41
C LEU A 78 6.68 -1.78 1.51
N PHE A 79 6.21 -2.06 2.72
CA PHE A 79 4.88 -2.57 3.01
C PHE A 79 4.15 -1.55 3.87
N VAL A 80 2.89 -1.27 3.54
CA VAL A 80 2.02 -0.38 4.31
C VAL A 80 0.82 -1.19 4.79
N PHE A 81 0.51 -1.07 6.07
CA PHE A 81 -0.65 -1.67 6.71
C PHE A 81 -1.52 -0.58 7.34
N CYS A 82 -2.83 -0.81 7.40
CA CYS A 82 -3.77 0.09 8.03
C CYS A 82 -4.79 -0.64 8.91
N CYS A 83 -5.21 -0.02 10.00
CA CYS A 83 -6.36 -0.48 10.78
C CYS A 83 -7.64 -0.34 9.94
N LYS A 84 -8.65 -1.19 10.19
CA LYS A 84 -10.00 -1.07 9.60
C LYS A 84 -11.06 -0.62 10.62
N THR A 85 -10.63 -0.18 11.80
CA THR A 85 -11.49 0.31 12.88
C THR A 85 -11.60 1.83 12.76
N HIS A 86 -12.81 2.35 12.48
CA HIS A 86 -13.01 3.76 12.13
C HIS A 86 -12.55 4.74 13.20
N GLU A 87 -12.71 4.37 14.47
CA GLU A 87 -12.28 5.19 15.63
C GLU A 87 -10.76 5.39 15.68
N CYS A 88 -9.99 4.62 14.91
CA CYS A 88 -8.54 4.73 14.86
C CYS A 88 -8.04 5.73 13.80
N TYR A 89 -8.88 6.15 12.85
CA TYR A 89 -8.43 6.92 11.66
C TYR A 89 -7.93 8.33 11.98
N THR A 90 -8.31 8.87 13.14
CA THR A 90 -7.82 10.16 13.65
C THR A 90 -6.40 10.07 14.25
N PHE A 91 -5.90 8.86 14.53
CA PHE A 91 -4.61 8.63 15.20
C PHE A 91 -3.68 7.74 14.36
N MET A 92 -2.73 7.06 15.00
CA MET A 92 -1.78 6.14 14.35
C MET A 92 -2.45 4.82 13.95
N PHE A 93 -3.16 4.83 12.82
CA PHE A 93 -3.77 3.63 12.24
C PHE A 93 -2.90 2.94 11.19
N LEU A 94 -1.75 3.51 10.84
CA LEU A 94 -0.87 3.03 9.79
C LEU A 94 0.43 2.45 10.35
N SER A 95 1.00 1.49 9.65
CA SER A 95 2.34 0.98 9.92
C SER A 95 3.08 0.68 8.64
N VAL A 96 4.38 0.98 8.61
CA VAL A 96 5.23 0.78 7.44
C VAL A 96 6.41 -0.09 7.80
N PHE A 97 6.72 -1.04 6.93
CA PHE A 97 7.88 -1.91 7.07
C PHE A 97 8.73 -1.90 5.81
N ARG A 98 10.04 -1.93 5.96
CA ARG A 98 11.00 -2.21 4.88
C ARG A 98 11.58 -3.61 5.05
N SER A 99 11.57 -4.39 3.99
CA SER A 99 12.42 -5.58 3.86
C SER A 99 13.38 -5.39 2.70
N GLN A 100 14.58 -5.97 2.81
CA GLN A 100 15.60 -5.90 1.77
C GLN A 100 16.42 -7.17 1.73
N LEU A 101 16.81 -7.60 0.53
CA LEU A 101 17.63 -8.77 0.30
C LEU A 101 18.72 -8.45 -0.74
N PRO A 102 19.91 -9.03 -0.58
CA PRO A 102 20.90 -9.02 -1.63
C PRO A 102 20.47 -9.86 -2.84
N ARG A 103 21.12 -9.65 -3.99
CA ARG A 103 20.84 -10.42 -5.21
C ARG A 103 20.97 -11.93 -4.98
N ARG A 104 22.06 -12.35 -4.33
CA ARG A 104 22.25 -13.74 -3.89
C ARG A 104 21.64 -13.88 -2.51
N ASN A 105 20.53 -14.60 -2.39
CA ASN A 105 19.84 -14.85 -1.14
C ASN A 105 19.25 -16.27 -1.12
N ASP A 106 18.71 -16.67 0.03
CA ASP A 106 18.19 -18.03 0.26
C ASP A 106 16.77 -18.25 -0.30
N PHE A 107 16.07 -17.19 -0.72
CA PHE A 107 14.63 -17.24 -1.00
C PHE A 107 14.29 -17.24 -2.48
N TYR A 108 15.12 -16.59 -3.31
CA TYR A 108 14.84 -16.36 -4.72
C TYR A 108 15.99 -16.78 -5.61
N SER A 109 15.66 -17.14 -6.85
CA SER A 109 16.63 -17.46 -7.88
C SER A 109 17.56 -16.28 -8.17
N PHE A 110 18.81 -16.59 -8.48
CA PHE A 110 19.75 -15.60 -9.02
C PHE A 110 19.39 -15.16 -10.43
N HIS A 111 18.57 -15.93 -11.16
CA HIS A 111 18.06 -15.56 -12.48
C HIS A 111 16.68 -14.92 -12.34
N PRO A 112 16.33 -13.94 -13.19
CA PRO A 112 15.00 -13.33 -13.17
C PRO A 112 13.91 -14.39 -13.41
N PRO A 113 12.72 -14.22 -12.83
CA PRO A 113 11.58 -15.08 -13.14
C PRO A 113 11.15 -14.90 -14.60
N PRO A 114 10.42 -15.86 -15.19
CA PRO A 114 9.85 -15.71 -16.52
C PRO A 114 8.88 -14.52 -16.60
N GLU A 115 8.90 -13.81 -17.73
CA GLU A 115 7.97 -12.71 -18.04
C GLU A 115 6.64 -13.18 -18.66
N GLU A 116 6.56 -14.45 -19.01
CA GLU A 116 5.38 -15.09 -19.58
C GLU A 116 4.56 -15.78 -18.48
N GLU A 117 3.24 -15.80 -18.67
CA GLU A 117 2.34 -16.49 -17.76
C GLU A 117 2.66 -18.00 -17.73
N PRO A 118 2.81 -18.60 -16.53
CA PRO A 118 3.09 -20.02 -16.42
C PRO A 118 2.02 -20.88 -17.11
N ILE A 119 2.47 -21.84 -17.93
CA ILE A 119 1.58 -22.79 -18.59
C ILE A 119 1.19 -23.88 -17.57
N GLY A 120 0.06 -23.69 -16.88
CA GLY A 120 -0.53 -24.67 -15.96
C GLY A 120 -1.35 -24.07 -14.82
N ASP A 121 -2.35 -24.82 -14.34
CA ASP A 121 -3.30 -24.39 -13.30
C ASP A 121 -2.80 -24.58 -11.85
N THR A 122 -1.49 -24.67 -11.61
CA THR A 122 -0.98 -24.79 -10.24
C THR A 122 -1.12 -23.47 -9.50
N ALA A 123 -2.28 -23.28 -8.87
CA ALA A 123 -2.52 -22.16 -7.97
C ALA A 123 -1.49 -22.19 -6.82
N PRO A 124 -0.84 -21.06 -6.52
CA PRO A 124 0.15 -20.99 -5.46
C PRO A 124 -0.50 -21.29 -4.10
N ASP A 125 0.20 -22.05 -3.26
CA ASP A 125 -0.25 -22.30 -1.90
C ASP A 125 -0.10 -21.04 -1.06
N HIS A 126 -1.21 -20.36 -0.78
CA HIS A 126 -1.24 -19.17 0.07
C HIS A 126 -1.28 -19.50 1.56
N SER A 127 -1.23 -20.77 1.97
CA SER A 127 -1.30 -21.20 3.37
C SER A 127 0.04 -21.16 4.08
N ALA A 128 1.15 -21.23 3.34
CA ALA A 128 2.50 -21.16 3.89
C ALA A 128 3.50 -20.57 2.89
N LEU A 129 4.56 -19.98 3.41
CA LEU A 129 5.72 -19.59 2.60
C LEU A 129 6.62 -20.81 2.34
N PRO A 130 7.45 -20.80 1.28
CA PRO A 130 8.46 -21.83 1.02
C PRO A 130 9.41 -22.09 2.21
N SER A 131 9.63 -21.10 3.07
CA SER A 131 10.37 -21.23 4.33
C SER A 131 9.70 -22.10 5.40
N GLY A 132 8.43 -22.50 5.20
CA GLY A 132 7.60 -23.22 6.15
C GLY A 132 6.78 -22.33 7.10
N VAL A 133 6.90 -21.00 7.00
CA VAL A 133 6.08 -20.07 7.81
C VAL A 133 4.62 -20.18 7.39
N LYS A 134 3.76 -20.66 8.30
CA LYS A 134 2.32 -20.73 8.08
C LYS A 134 1.70 -19.34 8.12
N LEU A 135 0.77 -19.08 7.22
CA LEU A 135 0.12 -17.79 7.06
C LEU A 135 -1.33 -17.81 7.57
N CYS A 136 -1.80 -16.66 8.01
CA CYS A 136 -3.18 -16.48 8.41
C CYS A 136 -4.08 -16.53 7.17
N TRP A 137 -5.10 -17.39 7.20
CA TRP A 137 -6.07 -17.49 6.12
C TRP A 137 -6.82 -16.17 5.85
N VAL A 138 -6.99 -15.33 6.88
CA VAL A 138 -7.74 -14.07 6.73
C VAL A 138 -6.89 -12.98 6.10
N CYS A 139 -5.66 -12.74 6.59
CA CYS A 139 -4.87 -11.57 6.22
C CYS A 139 -3.56 -11.87 5.49
N GLY A 140 -3.08 -13.13 5.46
CA GLY A 140 -1.77 -13.47 4.90
C GLY A 140 -0.56 -13.11 5.77
N CYS A 141 -0.76 -12.57 6.98
CA CYS A 141 0.31 -12.35 7.96
C CYS A 141 0.67 -13.66 8.68
N PRO A 142 1.80 -13.75 9.42
CA PRO A 142 2.19 -14.98 10.14
C PRO A 142 1.07 -15.55 11.02
N GLY A 143 0.75 -16.83 10.81
CA GLY A 143 -0.27 -17.57 11.53
C GLY A 143 0.34 -18.50 12.56
N ASN A 144 0.11 -18.24 13.85
CA ASN A 144 0.62 -19.06 14.95
C ASN A 144 -0.44 -19.96 15.61
N LYS A 145 -1.72 -19.84 15.22
CA LYS A 145 -2.83 -20.62 15.78
C LYS A 145 -3.53 -21.43 14.70
N ALA A 146 -3.43 -22.74 14.77
CA ALA A 146 -4.22 -23.62 13.91
C ALA A 146 -5.66 -23.77 14.44
N CYS A 147 -6.63 -24.01 13.56
CA CYS A 147 -7.96 -24.43 13.97
C CYS A 147 -7.87 -25.69 14.84
N SER A 148 -8.39 -25.63 16.07
CA SER A 148 -8.30 -26.75 17.02
C SER A 148 -9.14 -27.97 16.64
N ARG A 149 -9.97 -27.87 15.60
CA ARG A 149 -10.84 -28.96 15.13
C ARG A 149 -10.25 -29.69 13.92
N CYS A 150 -9.85 -28.95 12.87
CA CYS A 150 -9.33 -29.57 11.64
C CYS A 150 -7.82 -29.45 11.46
N HIS A 151 -7.15 -28.55 12.18
CA HIS A 151 -5.72 -28.22 12.04
C HIS A 151 -5.24 -27.80 10.63
N ALA A 152 -6.14 -27.69 9.65
CA ALA A 152 -5.83 -27.40 8.24
C ALA A 152 -5.62 -25.92 7.93
N VAL A 153 -6.20 -25.01 8.74
CA VAL A 153 -6.09 -23.56 8.54
C VAL A 153 -5.45 -22.90 9.76
N THR A 154 -4.63 -21.89 9.49
CA THR A 154 -3.93 -21.09 10.50
C THR A 154 -4.43 -19.65 10.55
N TYR A 155 -4.31 -19.05 11.73
CA TYR A 155 -4.73 -17.70 12.05
C TYR A 155 -3.61 -16.98 12.80
N CYS A 156 -3.50 -15.68 12.56
CA CYS A 156 -2.59 -14.82 13.32
C CYS A 156 -3.09 -14.61 14.76
N GLY A 157 -4.41 -14.70 15.00
CA GLY A 157 -5.00 -14.49 16.32
C GLY A 157 -6.46 -14.91 16.42
N LYS A 158 -7.02 -14.79 17.63
CA LYS A 158 -8.41 -15.17 17.95
C LYS A 158 -9.43 -14.33 17.16
N HIS A 159 -9.10 -13.06 16.90
CA HIS A 159 -9.96 -12.16 16.14
C HIS A 159 -10.22 -12.70 14.72
N HIS A 160 -9.17 -12.96 13.94
CA HIS A 160 -9.28 -13.53 12.59
C HIS A 160 -9.85 -14.95 12.57
N GLN A 161 -9.55 -15.78 13.58
CA GLN A 161 -10.22 -17.07 13.71
C GLN A 161 -11.74 -16.91 13.86
N THR A 162 -12.18 -15.98 14.70
CA THR A 162 -13.61 -15.71 14.94
C THR A 162 -14.29 -15.13 13.71
N LEU A 163 -13.61 -14.22 13.00
CA LEU A 163 -14.09 -13.64 11.75
C LEU A 163 -14.33 -14.76 10.71
N HIS A 164 -13.31 -15.57 10.42
CA HIS A 164 -13.44 -16.66 9.46
C HIS A 164 -14.50 -17.69 9.88
N TRP A 165 -14.56 -18.02 11.18
CA TRP A 165 -15.57 -18.94 11.73
C TRP A 165 -17.00 -18.48 11.48
N LYS A 166 -17.29 -17.19 11.70
CA LYS A 166 -18.62 -16.61 11.48
C LYS A 166 -19.03 -16.59 10.02
N HIS A 167 -18.09 -16.31 9.11
CA HIS A 167 -18.38 -16.17 7.68
C HIS A 167 -18.56 -17.52 6.97
N THR A 168 -17.56 -18.41 7.02
CA THR A 168 -17.53 -19.62 6.17
C THR A 168 -17.02 -20.85 6.91
N HIS A 169 -15.96 -20.72 7.72
CA HIS A 169 -15.24 -21.89 8.23
C HIS A 169 -16.10 -22.82 9.10
N LYS A 170 -17.10 -22.32 9.82
CA LYS A 170 -17.97 -23.18 10.65
C LYS A 170 -18.65 -24.28 9.83
N LYS A 171 -18.97 -24.02 8.56
CA LYS A 171 -19.60 -24.97 7.63
C LYS A 171 -18.58 -25.89 6.95
N GLU A 172 -17.38 -25.38 6.70
CA GLU A 172 -16.30 -26.07 5.97
C GLU A 172 -15.36 -26.87 6.88
N CYS A 173 -15.43 -26.66 8.19
CA CYS A 173 -14.49 -27.27 9.12
C CYS A 173 -14.67 -28.78 9.16
N SER A 174 -13.68 -29.51 8.62
CA SER A 174 -13.66 -30.98 8.51
C SER A 174 -14.53 -31.55 7.38
N SER A 175 -15.03 -30.72 6.45
CA SER A 175 -15.61 -31.20 5.19
C SER A 175 -14.51 -31.40 4.14
N SER A 176 -14.64 -32.45 3.33
CA SER A 176 -13.83 -32.67 2.13
C SER A 176 -14.28 -31.81 0.94
N ASP A 177 -15.45 -31.17 1.03
CA ASP A 177 -15.94 -30.21 0.04
C ASP A 177 -15.34 -28.84 0.33
N ALA A 178 -14.38 -28.45 -0.49
CA ALA A 178 -13.80 -27.12 -0.52
C ALA A 178 -14.73 -26.19 -1.32
N THR A 179 -15.63 -25.48 -0.63
CA THR A 179 -16.36 -24.39 -1.28
C THR A 179 -15.44 -23.19 -1.57
N THR A 180 -15.59 -22.71 -2.80
CA THR A 180 -14.94 -21.69 -3.61
C THR A 180 -14.75 -20.27 -3.04
N VAL A 181 -14.87 -20.01 -1.74
CA VAL A 181 -14.59 -18.66 -1.20
C VAL A 181 -13.08 -18.51 -0.98
N LYS A 182 -12.38 -18.01 -2.01
CA LYS A 182 -10.92 -17.82 -2.01
C LYS A 182 -10.44 -16.58 -1.25
N THR A 183 -11.33 -15.65 -0.90
CA THR A 183 -10.95 -14.32 -0.41
C THR A 183 -11.69 -13.94 0.88
N SER A 184 -11.00 -13.23 1.76
CA SER A 184 -11.56 -12.76 3.03
C SER A 184 -12.10 -11.34 2.87
N PRO A 185 -13.27 -11.00 3.47
CA PRO A 185 -13.79 -9.63 3.49
C PRO A 185 -12.89 -8.65 4.28
N PHE A 186 -11.90 -9.18 5.01
CA PHE A 186 -10.91 -8.37 5.68
C PHE A 186 -9.94 -7.70 4.69
N LEU A 187 -9.61 -8.36 3.58
CA LEU A 187 -8.66 -7.86 2.59
C LEU A 187 -9.25 -6.70 1.78
N PHE A 188 -8.40 -5.76 1.36
CA PHE A 188 -8.77 -4.80 0.33
C PHE A 188 -8.80 -5.47 -1.05
N PRO A 189 -9.56 -4.92 -2.02
CA PRO A 189 -9.48 -5.33 -3.41
C PRO A 189 -8.02 -5.28 -3.91
N GLU A 190 -7.64 -6.25 -4.72
CA GLU A 190 -6.25 -6.45 -5.13
C GLU A 190 -6.01 -5.88 -6.53
N PHE A 191 -4.93 -5.12 -6.70
CA PHE A 191 -4.55 -4.48 -7.97
C PHE A 191 -3.03 -4.51 -8.15
N GLU A 192 -2.57 -4.55 -9.41
CA GLU A 192 -1.16 -4.31 -9.76
C GLU A 192 -0.90 -2.79 -9.73
N LEU A 193 0.21 -2.37 -9.10
CA LEU A 193 0.63 -0.96 -9.07
C LEU A 193 1.74 -0.76 -10.10
N VAL A 194 1.40 -0.13 -11.22
CA VAL A 194 2.31 0.05 -12.36
C VAL A 194 2.86 1.48 -12.47
N PRO A 195 4.12 1.68 -12.86
CA PRO A 195 4.66 2.99 -13.21
C PRO A 195 4.04 3.55 -14.50
N GLU A 196 4.10 4.88 -14.67
CA GLU A 196 3.64 5.59 -15.87
C GLU A 196 4.23 5.05 -17.19
N GLU A 197 5.49 4.64 -17.20
CA GLU A 197 6.19 4.14 -18.38
C GLU A 197 5.57 2.85 -18.94
N HIS A 198 5.01 2.00 -18.07
CA HIS A 198 4.41 0.71 -18.45
C HIS A 198 2.98 0.83 -18.98
N LEU A 199 2.30 1.97 -18.79
CA LEU A 199 0.98 2.23 -19.38
C LEU A 199 1.04 2.36 -20.92
N PHE A 200 2.20 2.70 -21.47
CA PHE A 200 2.37 2.86 -22.92
C PHE A 200 2.58 1.53 -23.65
N GLU A 201 3.06 0.50 -22.95
CA GLU A 201 3.25 -0.85 -23.51
C GLU A 201 1.90 -1.58 -23.67
N SER A 202 1.00 -1.44 -22.71
CA SER A 202 -0.35 -2.03 -22.75
C SER A 202 -1.25 -1.40 -23.83
N LYS A 203 -1.13 -0.08 -24.06
CA LYS A 203 -1.92 0.65 -25.08
C LYS A 203 -1.56 0.32 -26.53
N ARG A 204 -0.39 -0.28 -26.82
CA ARG A 204 -0.03 -0.72 -28.19
C ARG A 204 -0.77 -1.97 -28.65
N ASN A 205 -1.33 -2.76 -27.73
CA ASN A 205 -1.81 -4.11 -28.02
C ASN A 205 -3.32 -4.33 -27.85
N GLN A 206 -4.15 -3.30 -27.68
CA GLN A 206 -5.61 -3.47 -27.67
C GLN A 206 -6.38 -2.39 -28.46
N PRO A 207 -7.44 -2.76 -29.20
CA PRO A 207 -8.34 -1.79 -29.81
C PRO A 207 -9.17 -1.10 -28.73
N VAL A 208 -9.21 0.24 -28.80
CA VAL A 208 -9.89 1.13 -27.84
C VAL A 208 -11.38 0.79 -27.77
N LEU A 209 -11.83 0.14 -26.69
CA LEU A 209 -13.22 0.09 -26.32
C LEU A 209 -13.55 1.35 -25.51
N LYS A 210 -14.33 2.25 -26.13
CA LYS A 210 -14.94 3.40 -25.47
C LYS A 210 -15.84 2.91 -24.34
N PHE A 211 -15.50 3.25 -23.11
CA PHE A 211 -16.40 3.09 -21.98
C PHE A 211 -16.93 4.48 -21.60
N ASP A 212 -18.16 4.76 -22.03
CA ASP A 212 -18.90 5.97 -21.67
C ASP A 212 -19.45 5.83 -20.25
N PHE A 213 -19.09 6.72 -19.31
CA PHE A 213 -19.96 6.97 -18.15
C PHE A 213 -19.79 8.36 -17.50
N TYR A 214 -20.91 9.10 -17.55
CA TYR A 214 -21.42 10.20 -16.73
C TYR A 214 -20.46 11.28 -16.18
N PHE A 215 -20.47 12.38 -16.93
CA PHE A 215 -20.01 13.72 -16.57
C PHE A 215 -20.97 14.36 -15.55
N PHE A 216 -20.51 14.66 -14.34
CA PHE A 216 -21.17 15.69 -13.51
C PHE A 216 -20.61 17.05 -13.93
N SER A 217 -21.41 17.78 -14.71
CA SER A 217 -21.13 19.17 -15.08
C SER A 217 -21.09 20.05 -13.84
N PHE A 218 -19.96 20.72 -13.60
CA PHE A 218 -19.92 21.91 -12.76
C PHE A 218 -20.43 23.11 -13.60
N PRO A 219 -21.42 23.89 -13.11
CA PRO A 219 -21.87 25.08 -13.82
C PRO A 219 -20.78 26.15 -13.78
N ALA A 220 -20.36 26.62 -14.95
CA ALA A 220 -19.56 27.82 -15.11
C ALA A 220 -20.50 29.02 -15.28
N ALA A 221 -20.45 29.97 -14.34
CA ALA A 221 -20.52 31.42 -14.54
C ALA A 221 -20.80 32.09 -13.19
N LEU A 222 -19.81 32.79 -12.64
CA LEU A 222 -20.04 33.86 -11.64
C LEU A 222 -19.48 35.15 -12.23
N GLU A 223 -20.26 36.23 -12.11
CA GLU A 223 -20.05 37.53 -12.72
C GLU A 223 -18.82 38.25 -12.14
N GLU A 224 -18.21 39.13 -12.95
CA GLU A 224 -16.92 39.80 -12.70
C GLU A 224 -16.84 40.66 -11.44
N THR A 225 -17.96 40.92 -10.76
CA THR A 225 -18.01 41.76 -9.54
C THR A 225 -17.66 41.02 -8.25
N ASP A 226 -17.68 39.68 -8.23
CA ASP A 226 -17.28 38.87 -7.05
C ASP A 226 -15.77 38.60 -6.97
N LEU A 227 -15.03 38.84 -8.06
CA LEU A 227 -13.60 38.52 -8.18
C LEU A 227 -12.70 39.50 -7.39
N GLU A 228 -13.15 40.73 -7.16
CA GLU A 228 -12.36 41.77 -6.48
C GLU A 228 -12.44 41.67 -4.95
N GLU A 229 -13.57 41.21 -4.38
CA GLU A 229 -13.68 40.95 -2.94
C GLU A 229 -13.02 39.61 -2.52
N MET A 230 -13.01 38.60 -3.41
CA MET A 230 -12.31 37.33 -3.17
C MET A 230 -10.78 37.43 -3.22
N ALA A 231 -10.23 38.45 -3.89
CA ALA A 231 -8.80 38.64 -4.05
C ALA A 231 -8.09 39.13 -2.77
N MET A 232 -8.84 39.51 -1.72
CA MET A 232 -8.27 40.13 -0.52
C MET A 232 -7.79 39.15 0.57
N HIS A 233 -8.09 37.85 0.47
CA HIS A 233 -7.55 36.83 1.39
C HIS A 233 -7.25 35.50 0.71
N GLU A 234 -6.32 35.50 -0.25
CA GLU A 234 -5.70 34.25 -0.70
C GLU A 234 -4.81 33.69 0.42
N THR A 235 -5.37 32.80 1.25
CA THR A 235 -4.62 32.13 2.31
C THR A 235 -3.51 31.27 1.71
N GLU A 236 -2.41 31.08 2.44
CA GLU A 236 -1.33 30.17 2.02
C GLU A 236 -1.85 28.74 1.78
N ASP A 237 -2.91 28.35 2.49
CA ASP A 237 -3.54 27.06 2.32
C ASP A 237 -4.22 26.90 0.96
N ASN A 238 -4.96 27.92 0.51
CA ASN A 238 -5.56 27.95 -0.82
C ASN A 238 -4.48 27.81 -1.91
N LYS A 239 -3.33 28.47 -1.75
CA LYS A 239 -2.21 28.35 -2.71
C LYS A 239 -1.65 26.93 -2.76
N VAL A 240 -1.47 26.29 -1.61
CA VAL A 240 -0.98 24.89 -1.54
C VAL A 240 -1.98 23.94 -2.18
N PHE A 241 -3.27 24.09 -1.89
CA PHE A 241 -4.31 23.24 -2.46
C PHE A 241 -4.47 23.43 -3.97
N GLN A 242 -4.40 24.66 -4.47
CA GLN A 242 -4.39 24.92 -5.92
C GLN A 242 -3.15 24.35 -6.60
N ARG A 243 -1.98 24.42 -5.95
CA ARG A 243 -0.76 23.76 -6.45
C ARG A 243 -0.93 22.24 -6.50
N PHE A 244 -1.55 21.64 -5.48
CA PHE A 244 -1.89 20.22 -5.46
C PHE A 244 -2.76 19.87 -6.68
N LYS A 245 -3.91 20.55 -6.84
CA LYS A 245 -4.84 20.36 -7.96
C LYS A 245 -4.16 20.49 -9.31
N LYS A 246 -3.38 21.56 -9.51
CA LYS A 246 -2.66 21.80 -10.77
C LYS A 246 -1.64 20.70 -11.08
N LYS A 247 -1.00 20.12 -10.06
CA LYS A 247 0.02 19.08 -10.22
C LYS A 247 -0.58 17.70 -10.47
N THR A 248 -1.79 17.43 -9.96
CA THR A 248 -2.50 16.16 -10.17
C THR A 248 -3.42 16.18 -11.39
N ALA A 249 -3.86 17.35 -11.86
CA ALA A 249 -4.80 17.49 -12.97
C ALA A 249 -4.41 16.77 -14.28
N PRO A 250 -3.13 16.71 -14.70
CA PRO A 250 -2.76 15.96 -15.91
C PRO A 250 -2.97 14.46 -15.78
N GLU A 251 -2.83 13.90 -14.57
CA GLU A 251 -2.92 12.47 -14.29
C GLU A 251 -3.79 12.23 -13.04
N PRO A 252 -5.11 12.44 -13.13
CA PRO A 252 -5.99 12.47 -11.96
C PRO A 252 -6.12 11.11 -11.28
N HIS A 253 -5.84 10.00 -11.97
CA HIS A 253 -5.95 8.63 -11.45
C HIS A 253 -4.67 8.11 -10.77
N GLN A 254 -3.63 8.94 -10.63
CA GLN A 254 -2.41 8.53 -9.93
C GLN A 254 -2.72 8.18 -8.47
N VAL A 255 -2.23 7.04 -8.00
CA VAL A 255 -2.45 6.55 -6.63
C VAL A 255 -1.18 6.59 -5.78
N VAL A 256 -0.01 6.62 -6.41
CA VAL A 256 1.30 6.74 -5.76
C VAL A 256 2.16 7.75 -6.52
N ARG A 257 2.97 8.51 -5.78
CA ARG A 257 4.06 9.32 -6.35
C ARG A 257 5.36 8.91 -5.67
N TYR A 258 6.25 8.26 -6.40
CA TYR A 258 7.54 7.80 -5.90
C TYR A 258 8.62 8.83 -6.21
N SER A 259 9.36 9.28 -5.20
CA SER A 259 10.50 10.19 -5.38
C SER A 259 11.42 10.14 -4.15
N ARG A 260 12.32 9.15 -4.13
CA ARG A 260 13.23 8.93 -3.01
C ARG A 260 14.17 10.12 -2.81
N GLY A 261 14.15 10.71 -1.62
CA GLY A 261 14.88 11.93 -1.29
C GLY A 261 14.25 13.21 -1.84
N GLY A 262 13.08 13.12 -2.46
CA GLY A 262 12.28 14.25 -2.93
C GLY A 262 11.47 14.90 -1.81
N SER A 263 10.35 15.52 -2.18
CA SER A 263 9.42 16.15 -1.23
C SER A 263 7.98 15.75 -1.54
N PRO A 264 7.14 15.52 -0.50
CA PRO A 264 5.73 15.25 -0.71
C PRO A 264 5.01 16.45 -1.35
N LEU A 265 4.00 16.15 -2.16
CA LEU A 265 2.97 17.06 -2.61
C LEU A 265 1.85 17.09 -1.57
N TRP A 266 1.81 18.14 -0.77
CA TRP A 266 0.83 18.34 0.30
C TRP A 266 -0.49 18.92 -0.21
N VAL A 267 -1.59 18.58 0.45
CA VAL A 267 -2.93 19.13 0.18
C VAL A 267 -3.19 20.43 0.95
N SER A 268 -2.47 20.65 2.05
CA SER A 268 -2.60 21.82 2.93
C SER A 268 -1.22 22.33 3.36
N SER A 269 -1.17 23.62 3.67
CA SER A 269 -0.03 24.29 4.32
C SER A 269 0.14 23.91 5.80
N GLN A 270 -0.90 23.35 6.41
CA GLN A 270 -0.96 22.96 7.81
C GLN A 270 -0.63 21.46 7.97
N HIS A 271 -0.25 21.04 9.17
CA HIS A 271 0.05 19.62 9.48
C HIS A 271 1.09 19.01 8.53
N VAL A 272 2.06 19.82 8.09
CA VAL A 272 3.25 19.39 7.35
C VAL A 272 4.35 19.10 8.38
N PRO A 273 5.00 17.93 8.34
CA PRO A 273 6.02 17.58 9.33
C PRO A 273 7.29 18.40 9.11
N SER A 274 7.92 18.79 10.22
CA SER A 274 9.31 19.22 10.25
C SER A 274 10.25 18.03 10.43
N ASP A 275 11.56 18.23 10.23
CA ASP A 275 12.58 17.18 10.44
C ASP A 275 12.56 16.60 11.85
N LYS A 276 12.05 17.34 12.84
CA LYS A 276 11.93 16.88 14.24
C LYS A 276 10.76 15.93 14.45
N ASP A 277 9.74 16.02 13.62
CA ASP A 277 8.54 15.19 13.67
C ASP A 277 8.77 13.83 13.01
N ILE A 278 9.85 13.71 12.22
CA ILE A 278 10.26 12.45 11.61
C ILE A 278 11.27 11.75 12.54
N PRO A 279 10.88 10.67 13.24
CA PRO A 279 11.79 9.99 14.15
C PRO A 279 12.96 9.35 13.40
N PRO A 280 14.15 9.24 14.01
CA PRO A 280 15.27 8.53 13.41
C PRO A 280 14.94 7.04 13.24
N CYS A 281 15.59 6.42 12.27
CA CYS A 281 15.55 4.97 12.09
C CYS A 281 16.06 4.25 13.34
N THR A 282 15.68 2.99 13.53
CA THR A 282 16.15 2.14 14.63
C THR A 282 17.67 1.96 14.66
N CYS A 283 18.36 2.17 13.54
CA CYS A 283 19.83 2.20 13.48
C CYS A 283 20.46 3.56 13.87
N GLY A 284 19.65 4.57 14.19
CA GLY A 284 20.07 5.94 14.52
C GLY A 284 20.19 6.90 13.33
N ALA A 285 20.11 6.41 12.09
CA ALA A 285 20.18 7.29 10.90
C ALA A 285 18.87 8.06 10.69
N ALA A 286 18.94 9.24 10.06
CA ALA A 286 17.76 10.00 9.66
C ALA A 286 16.92 9.23 8.63
N ARG A 287 15.61 9.47 8.63
CA ARG A 287 14.72 9.01 7.56
C ARG A 287 14.53 10.10 6.51
N SER A 288 14.43 9.70 5.25
CA SER A 288 14.15 10.58 4.11
C SER A 288 12.83 10.19 3.47
N PHE A 289 12.14 11.15 2.87
CA PHE A 289 10.95 10.88 2.07
C PHE A 289 11.25 9.84 0.98
N GLU A 290 10.34 8.91 0.78
CA GLU A 290 10.48 7.85 -0.23
C GLU A 290 9.38 7.94 -1.29
N PHE A 291 8.13 7.87 -0.86
CA PHE A 291 6.97 7.96 -1.73
C PHE A 291 5.76 8.47 -0.95
N GLN A 292 4.75 8.93 -1.67
CA GLN A 292 3.45 9.25 -1.10
C GLN A 292 2.33 8.43 -1.72
N VAL A 293 1.33 8.12 -0.91
CA VAL A 293 0.06 7.53 -1.32
C VAL A 293 -0.96 8.64 -1.46
N MET A 294 -1.58 8.68 -2.62
CA MET A 294 -2.52 9.72 -3.02
C MET A 294 -3.94 9.40 -2.53
N PRO A 295 -4.80 10.41 -2.34
CA PRO A 295 -6.19 10.22 -1.87
C PRO A 295 -7.02 9.42 -2.87
N GLN A 296 -6.68 9.47 -4.17
CA GLN A 296 -7.39 8.74 -5.22
C GLN A 296 -7.37 7.23 -5.06
N LEU A 297 -6.44 6.69 -4.28
CA LEU A 297 -6.44 5.27 -3.94
C LEU A 297 -7.73 4.85 -3.22
N LEU A 298 -8.31 5.74 -2.41
CA LEU A 298 -9.50 5.47 -1.60
C LEU A 298 -10.69 4.99 -2.44
N ASN A 299 -10.87 5.57 -3.63
CA ASN A 299 -11.95 5.23 -4.57
C ASN A 299 -11.90 3.75 -5.00
N SER A 300 -10.71 3.15 -5.04
CA SER A 300 -10.51 1.76 -5.47
C SER A 300 -10.55 0.77 -4.31
N LEU A 301 -10.44 1.23 -3.06
CA LEU A 301 -10.46 0.36 -1.88
C LEU A 301 -11.90 -0.06 -1.48
N SER A 302 -12.93 0.45 -2.18
CA SER A 302 -14.35 0.16 -1.93
C SER A 302 -14.76 0.39 -0.46
N VAL A 303 -14.27 1.48 0.14
CA VAL A 303 -14.52 1.81 1.55
C VAL A 303 -15.88 2.50 1.75
N ASP A 304 -16.64 2.72 0.67
CA ASP A 304 -17.85 3.56 0.63
C ASP A 304 -19.18 2.85 0.96
N ALA A 305 -19.24 1.99 1.97
CA ALA A 305 -20.53 1.35 2.35
C ALA A 305 -20.96 1.51 3.82
N THR A 306 -20.15 2.12 4.67
CA THR A 306 -20.52 2.36 6.09
C THR A 306 -20.00 3.70 6.58
N GLU A 307 -20.81 4.39 7.38
CA GLU A 307 -20.39 5.57 8.16
C GLU A 307 -19.04 5.30 8.85
N GLY A 308 -18.05 6.16 8.63
CA GLY A 308 -16.69 5.99 9.16
C GLY A 308 -15.68 5.33 8.20
N GLY A 309 -15.75 5.63 6.90
CA GLY A 309 -14.74 5.22 5.92
C GLY A 309 -13.35 5.81 6.20
N VAL A 310 -12.29 5.14 5.73
CA VAL A 310 -10.92 5.63 5.86
C VAL A 310 -10.71 6.81 4.91
N ASP A 311 -10.13 7.89 5.41
CA ASP A 311 -9.88 9.10 4.64
C ASP A 311 -8.49 9.66 4.96
N TRP A 312 -7.85 10.25 3.95
CA TRP A 312 -6.58 10.97 4.03
C TRP A 312 -6.44 11.91 2.83
N GLY A 313 -5.79 13.05 3.03
CA GLY A 313 -5.35 13.94 1.96
C GLY A 313 -4.06 13.45 1.29
N THR A 314 -3.08 13.01 2.06
CA THR A 314 -1.88 12.34 1.54
C THR A 314 -1.19 11.54 2.65
N LEU A 315 -0.61 10.39 2.31
CA LEU A 315 0.26 9.62 3.20
C LEU A 315 1.69 9.72 2.69
N ALA A 316 2.58 10.37 3.43
CA ALA A 316 4.00 10.49 3.08
C ALA A 316 4.83 9.45 3.84
N VAL A 317 5.47 8.54 3.11
CA VAL A 317 6.31 7.48 3.67
C VAL A 317 7.77 7.91 3.71
N TYR A 318 8.39 7.74 4.87
CA TYR A 318 9.78 8.07 5.14
C TYR A 318 10.55 6.82 5.53
N THR A 319 11.69 6.58 4.89
CA THR A 319 12.52 5.39 5.12
C THR A 319 13.94 5.75 5.52
N CYS A 320 14.68 4.83 6.15
CA CYS A 320 16.09 5.07 6.48
C CYS A 320 16.90 5.54 5.27
N SER A 321 17.53 6.71 5.39
CA SER A 321 18.40 7.30 4.35
C SER A 321 19.50 6.33 3.87
N GLY A 322 20.13 5.62 4.82
CA GLY A 322 21.18 4.62 4.52
C GLY A 322 20.69 3.21 4.14
N SER A 323 19.37 2.95 4.11
CA SER A 323 18.79 1.61 3.97
C SER A 323 19.49 0.56 4.86
N CYS A 324 19.46 0.81 6.17
CA CYS A 324 20.26 0.08 7.15
C CYS A 324 20.05 -1.44 7.13
N ASN A 325 21.10 -2.18 7.50
CA ASN A 325 21.10 -3.64 7.49
C ASN A 325 20.29 -4.18 8.68
N GLN A 326 19.32 -5.05 8.40
CA GLN A 326 18.56 -5.81 9.41
C GLN A 326 18.54 -7.32 9.09
N GLY A 327 19.50 -7.80 8.29
CA GLY A 327 19.46 -9.15 7.74
C GLY A 327 18.24 -9.35 6.84
N ASP A 328 17.59 -10.50 6.98
CA ASP A 328 16.40 -10.88 6.19
C ASP A 328 15.08 -10.44 6.82
N GLY A 329 15.14 -9.54 7.81
CA GLY A 329 14.00 -9.07 8.58
C GLY A 329 13.27 -7.88 7.97
N TYR A 330 12.42 -7.27 8.81
CA TYR A 330 11.58 -6.14 8.47
C TYR A 330 11.87 -4.99 9.43
N SER A 331 12.25 -3.84 8.88
CA SER A 331 12.54 -2.62 9.65
C SER A 331 11.28 -1.78 9.73
N PRO A 332 10.83 -1.31 10.91
CA PRO A 332 9.76 -0.34 10.99
C PRO A 332 10.23 0.99 10.38
N GLU A 333 9.42 1.50 9.46
CA GLU A 333 9.59 2.81 8.82
C GLU A 333 8.44 3.74 9.22
N PHE A 334 8.51 4.98 8.77
CA PHE A 334 7.61 6.03 9.25
C PHE A 334 6.63 6.47 8.17
N VAL A 335 5.42 6.82 8.58
CA VAL A 335 4.40 7.41 7.71
C VAL A 335 3.80 8.63 8.40
N TRP A 336 3.71 9.71 7.64
CA TRP A 336 2.99 10.92 8.03
C TRP A 336 1.67 10.99 7.27
N LYS A 337 0.57 11.20 7.97
CA LYS A 337 -0.75 11.43 7.39
C LYS A 337 -1.07 12.92 7.44
N GLN A 338 -1.52 13.46 6.32
CA GLN A 338 -2.18 14.76 6.26
C GLN A 338 -3.62 14.53 5.79
N ASP A 339 -4.59 15.11 6.49
CA ASP A 339 -6.01 15.08 6.13
C ASP A 339 -6.38 16.27 5.23
N PHE A 340 -7.49 16.14 4.49
CA PHE A 340 -8.13 17.32 3.94
C PHE A 340 -8.69 18.14 5.11
N ILE A 341 -8.52 19.46 5.05
CA ILE A 341 -9.19 20.33 6.00
C ILE A 341 -10.69 20.25 5.67
N SER A 342 -11.48 19.73 6.60
CA SER A 342 -12.92 19.96 6.57
C SER A 342 -13.14 21.44 6.82
N GLU A 343 -13.66 22.16 5.81
CA GLU A 343 -14.24 23.48 6.04
C GLU A 343 -15.28 23.33 7.16
N GLN A 344 -15.04 24.00 8.28
CA GLN A 344 -15.99 24.07 9.40
C GLN A 344 -17.12 25.04 9.09
#